data_AF-A0A387H1E5-F1
#
_entry.id   AF-A0A387H1E5-F1
#
_cell.length_a   1.000
_cell.length_b   1.000
_cell.length_c   1.000
_cell.angle_alpha   90.00
_cell.angle_beta   90.00
_cell.angle_gamma   90.00
#
_symmetry.space_group_name_H-M   'P 1'
#
loop_
_entity.id
_entity.type
_entity.pdbx_description
1 polymer ?
#
loop_
_entity_poly.entity_id
_entity_poly.type
_entity_poly.pdbx_seq_one_letter_code
_entity_poly.pdbx_strand_id
1 'polypeptide(L)'
;MCPQKPITAPVCAPGFGLPNPIQHYPQQLPPLAASESEKEAYEEGIKAGKREAEDKKNPYPASSEQAKAYEHGYLDGQKIRFEDLF
;
A
#
# COMPACT_ATOMS: atom_id res chain seq x y z
N MET A 1 45.24 -18.12 -9.44
CA MET A 1 44.08 -18.01 -10.34
C MET A 1 43.24 -19.26 -10.16
N CYS A 2 42.15 -19.19 -9.38
CA CYS A 2 41.21 -20.29 -9.19
C CYS A 2 39.88 -19.87 -9.81
N PRO A 3 39.30 -20.62 -10.77
CA PRO A 3 38.06 -20.24 -11.42
C PRO A 3 36.88 -20.36 -10.46
N GLN A 4 36.00 -19.35 -10.48
CA GLN A 4 34.73 -19.33 -9.76
C GLN A 4 33.82 -20.43 -10.31
N LYS A 5 33.51 -21.44 -9.49
CA LYS A 5 32.41 -22.36 -9.77
C LYS A 5 31.09 -21.64 -9.44
N PRO A 6 30.06 -21.72 -10.29
CA PRO A 6 28.75 -21.15 -9.97
C PRO A 6 28.21 -21.85 -8.73
N ILE A 7 27.93 -21.10 -7.67
CA ILE A 7 27.16 -21.59 -6.54
C ILE A 7 25.72 -21.65 -7.03
N THR A 8 25.32 -22.78 -7.58
CA THR A 8 23.91 -23.14 -7.68
C THR A 8 23.40 -23.24 -6.25
N ALA A 9 22.56 -22.28 -5.84
CA ALA A 9 21.89 -22.35 -4.55
C ALA A 9 21.11 -23.67 -4.46
N PRO A 10 21.23 -24.47 -3.40
CA PRO A 10 20.34 -25.61 -3.22
C PRO A 10 18.95 -25.04 -2.97
N VAL A 11 18.05 -25.26 -3.93
CA VAL A 11 16.61 -25.08 -3.74
C VAL A 11 16.16 -26.17 -2.76
N CYS A 12 16.29 -25.89 -1.46
CA CYS A 12 15.51 -26.55 -0.42
C CYS A 12 14.19 -25.77 -0.32
N ALA A 13 12.99 -26.36 -0.34
CA ALA A 13 12.52 -27.71 -0.03
C ALA A 13 11.11 -27.89 -0.68
N PRO A 14 10.26 -28.89 -0.35
CA PRO A 14 10.49 -30.15 0.36
C PRO A 14 9.89 -31.40 -0.35
N GLY A 15 10.52 -32.55 -0.13
CA GLY A 15 9.88 -33.84 -0.36
C GLY A 15 8.98 -34.20 0.82
N PHE A 16 7.68 -33.96 0.70
CA PHE A 16 6.59 -34.69 1.35
C PHE A 16 5.35 -34.34 0.53
N GLY A 17 4.56 -35.34 0.11
CA GLY A 17 3.34 -35.17 -0.70
C GLY A 17 2.18 -34.48 0.03
N LEU A 18 2.48 -33.46 0.84
CA LEU A 18 1.54 -32.57 1.49
C LEU A 18 1.23 -31.42 0.51
N PRO A 19 -0.04 -31.01 0.38
CA PRO A 19 -0.37 -29.82 -0.40
C PRO A 19 0.43 -28.63 0.14
N ASN A 20 1.04 -27.86 -0.76
CA ASN A 20 1.86 -26.71 -0.42
C ASN A 20 1.05 -25.77 0.50
N PRO A 21 1.50 -25.47 1.74
CA PRO A 21 0.76 -24.65 2.71
C PRO A 21 0.74 -23.16 2.35
N ILE A 22 1.40 -22.76 1.24
CA ILE A 22 1.15 -21.47 0.61
C ILE A 22 -0.26 -21.55 0.02
N GLN A 23 -1.25 -21.33 0.88
CA GLN A 23 -2.61 -21.04 0.47
C GLN A 23 -2.50 -19.96 -0.60
N HIS A 24 -2.85 -20.31 -1.83
CA HIS A 24 -3.13 -19.32 -2.84
C HIS A 24 -4.30 -18.53 -2.28
N TYR A 25 -4.00 -17.42 -1.62
CA TYR A 25 -4.97 -16.36 -1.39
C TYR A 25 -5.67 -16.16 -2.73
N PRO A 26 -7.02 -16.06 -2.76
CA PRO A 26 -7.71 -15.76 -4.00
C PRO A 26 -6.97 -14.58 -4.62
N GLN A 27 -6.48 -14.76 -5.85
CA GLN A 27 -5.77 -13.72 -6.56
C GLN A 27 -6.55 -12.44 -6.30
N GLN A 28 -5.94 -11.51 -5.54
CA GLN A 28 -6.51 -10.18 -5.43
C GLN A 28 -6.61 -9.75 -6.88
N LEU A 29 -7.85 -9.63 -7.38
CA LEU A 29 -8.08 -9.12 -8.72
C LEU A 29 -7.20 -7.87 -8.82
N PRO A 30 -6.48 -7.67 -9.94
CA PRO A 30 -5.69 -6.45 -10.12
C PRO A 30 -6.60 -5.29 -9.73
N PRO A 31 -6.13 -4.39 -8.84
CA PRO A 31 -6.98 -3.36 -8.27
C PRO A 31 -7.77 -2.72 -9.41
N LEU A 32 -9.09 -2.80 -9.32
CA LEU A 32 -9.95 -2.12 -10.28
C LEU A 32 -9.46 -0.67 -10.31
N ALA A 33 -9.30 -0.08 -11.49
CA ALA A 33 -8.82 1.30 -11.59
C ALA A 33 -9.62 2.17 -10.61
N ALA A 34 -8.92 2.93 -9.76
CA ALA A 34 -9.54 3.72 -8.71
C ALA A 34 -10.70 4.52 -9.29
N SER A 35 -11.87 4.38 -8.69
CA SER A 35 -13.05 5.14 -9.11
C SER A 35 -12.77 6.64 -8.98
N GLU A 36 -13.45 7.45 -9.79
CA GLU A 36 -13.31 8.91 -9.71
C GLU A 36 -13.57 9.43 -8.28
N SER A 37 -14.47 8.77 -7.55
CA SER A 37 -14.75 9.11 -6.15
C SER A 37 -13.64 8.77 -5.17
N GLU A 38 -12.88 7.68 -5.39
CA GLU A 38 -11.68 7.36 -4.59
C GLU A 38 -10.57 8.36 -4.86
N LYS A 39 -10.40 8.77 -6.12
CA LYS A 39 -9.42 9.79 -6.49
C LYS A 39 -9.76 11.14 -5.84
N GLU A 40 -11.02 11.56 -5.89
CA GLU A 40 -11.47 12.79 -5.24
C GLU A 40 -11.24 12.73 -3.72
N ALA A 41 -11.54 11.59 -3.09
CA ALA A 41 -11.28 11.37 -1.67
C ALA A 41 -9.78 11.48 -1.33
N TYR A 42 -8.89 10.93 -2.16
CA TYR A 42 -7.44 11.07 -2.00
C TYR A 42 -6.99 12.55 -2.08
N GLU A 43 -7.47 13.31 -3.06
CA GLU A 43 -7.14 14.72 -3.23
C GLU A 43 -7.65 15.59 -2.06
N GLU A 44 -8.88 15.32 -1.59
CA GLU A 44 -9.43 15.92 -0.36
C GLU A 44 -8.58 15.57 0.87
N GLY A 45 -8.10 14.33 0.95
CA GLY A 45 -7.16 13.86 1.96
C GLY A 45 -5.88 14.68 1.95
N ILE A 46 -5.21 14.80 0.80
CA ILE A 46 -3.98 15.60 0.62
C ILE A 46 -4.18 17.03 1.12
N LYS A 47 -5.28 17.66 0.70
CA LYS A 47 -5.60 19.04 1.09
C LYS A 47 -5.84 19.17 2.59
N ALA A 48 -6.47 18.19 3.20
CA ALA A 48 -6.67 18.14 4.64
C ALA A 48 -5.35 17.91 5.40
N GLY A 49 -4.47 17.03 4.92
CA GLY A 49 -3.16 16.74 5.53
C GLY A 49 -2.20 17.93 5.49
N LYS A 50 -2.28 18.76 4.45
CA LYS A 50 -1.51 20.01 4.35
C LYS A 50 -2.00 21.10 5.29
N ARG A 51 -3.25 21.05 5.74
CA ARG A 51 -3.82 22.05 6.66
C ARG A 51 -3.37 21.73 8.10
N GLU A 52 -3.02 22.74 8.88
CA GLU A 52 -2.59 22.59 10.29
C GLU A 52 -3.70 22.09 11.24
N ALA A 53 -4.94 21.93 10.75
CA ALA A 53 -6.05 21.45 11.56
C ALA A 53 -5.98 19.93 11.74
N GLU A 54 -5.45 19.53 12.90
CA GLU A 54 -5.14 18.15 13.28
C GLU A 54 -6.38 17.24 13.48
N ASP A 55 -7.60 17.81 13.45
CA ASP A 55 -8.84 17.11 13.87
C ASP A 55 -9.91 17.00 12.77
N LYS A 56 -9.55 17.16 11.49
CA LYS A 56 -10.53 16.90 10.41
C LYS A 56 -10.70 15.39 10.26
N LYS A 57 -11.70 14.84 10.96
CA LYS A 57 -12.10 13.43 10.82
C LYS A 57 -12.46 13.10 9.37
N ASN A 58 -12.15 11.87 8.97
CA ASN A 58 -12.49 11.33 7.68
C ASN A 58 -14.02 11.40 7.45
N PRO A 59 -14.50 12.14 6.43
CA PRO A 59 -15.94 12.32 6.19
C PRO A 59 -16.59 11.08 5.53
N TYR A 60 -15.79 10.13 5.05
CA TYR A 60 -16.28 8.95 4.37
C TYR A 60 -16.63 7.83 5.37
N PRO A 61 -17.61 6.96 5.03
CA PRO A 61 -17.98 5.85 5.89
C PRO A 61 -16.78 4.94 6.15
N ALA A 62 -16.57 4.60 7.43
CA ALA A 62 -15.53 3.67 7.85
C ALA A 62 -15.64 2.36 7.04
N SER A 63 -14.49 1.82 6.62
CA SER A 63 -14.34 0.67 5.71
C SER A 63 -14.67 0.89 4.23
N SER A 64 -15.05 2.10 3.79
CA SER A 64 -15.14 2.40 2.35
C SER A 64 -13.74 2.54 1.72
N GLU A 65 -13.62 2.19 0.43
CA GLU A 65 -12.41 2.43 -0.36
C GLU A 65 -12.08 3.94 -0.41
N GLN A 66 -13.09 4.81 -0.42
CA GLN A 66 -12.93 6.27 -0.33
C GLN A 66 -12.31 6.71 1.00
N ALA A 67 -12.70 6.05 2.10
CA ALA A 67 -12.15 6.37 3.41
C ALA A 67 -10.67 6.01 3.47
N LYS A 68 -10.27 4.87 2.90
CA LYS A 68 -8.86 4.50 2.76
C LYS A 68 -8.12 5.51 1.89
N ALA A 69 -8.67 5.86 0.73
CA ALA A 69 -8.06 6.82 -0.20
C ALA A 69 -7.83 8.18 0.48
N TYR A 70 -8.82 8.67 1.24
CA TYR A 70 -8.70 9.89 2.03
C TYR A 70 -7.59 9.81 3.09
N GLU A 71 -7.51 8.72 3.85
CA GLU A 71 -6.45 8.53 4.85
C GLU A 71 -5.06 8.49 4.21
N HIS A 72 -4.90 7.78 3.10
CA HIS A 72 -3.65 7.77 2.34
C HIS A 72 -3.26 9.18 1.87
N GLY A 73 -4.21 9.90 1.27
CA GLY A 73 -4.00 11.28 0.84
C GLY A 73 -3.65 12.21 2.01
N TYR A 74 -4.31 12.07 3.15
CA TYR A 74 -4.05 12.86 4.36
C TYR A 74 -2.62 12.67 4.87
N LEU A 75 -2.14 11.42 4.96
CA LEU A 75 -0.77 11.12 5.37
C LEU A 75 0.25 11.69 4.38
N ASP A 76 0.00 11.58 3.08
CA ASP A 76 0.89 12.16 2.06
C ASP A 76 0.89 13.70 2.11
N GLY A 77 -0.28 14.31 2.33
CA GLY A 77 -0.40 15.76 2.54
C GLY A 77 0.38 16.26 3.76
N GLN A 78 0.38 15.51 4.86
CA GLN A 78 1.19 15.84 6.04
C GLN A 78 2.68 15.77 5.74
N LYS A 79 3.15 14.74 5.00
CA LYS A 79 4.57 14.63 4.62
C LYS A 79 5.05 15.83 3.81
N ILE A 80 4.26 16.27 2.82
CA ILE A 80 4.60 17.45 2.01
C ILE A 80 4.74 18.69 2.89
N ARG A 81 3.87 18.85 3.89
CA ARG A 81 3.95 19.95 4.84
C ARG A 81 5.25 19.92 5.65
N PHE A 82 5.80 18.74 5.95
CA PHE A 82 7.09 18.62 6.62
C PHE A 82 8.27 18.89 5.68
N GLU A 83 8.19 18.56 4.39
CA GLU A 83 9.26 18.83 3.41
C GLU A 83 9.47 20.33 3.15
N ASP A 84 8.41 21.16 3.18
CA ASP A 84 8.53 22.62 3.07
C ASP A 84 9.16 23.31 4.30
N LEU A 85 9.39 22.57 5.40
CA LEU A 85 9.98 23.09 6.64
C LEU A 85 11.49 22.80 6.80
N PHE A 86 12.12 22.05 5.90
CA PHE A 86 13.55 21.67 5.96
C PHE A 86 14.31 22.06 4.69
#